data_AF-A0A2S0WDV7-F1
#
_entry.id   AF-A0A2S0WDV7-F1
#
_cell.length_a   1.000
_cell.length_b   1.000
_cell.length_c   1.000
_cell.angle_alpha   90.00
_cell.angle_beta   90.00
_cell.angle_gamma   90.00
#
_symmetry.space_group_name_H-M   'P 1'
#
loop_
_entity.id
_entity.type
_entity.pdbx_description
1 polymer ?
#
loop_
_entity_poly.entity_id
_entity_poly.type
_entity_poly.pdbx_seq_one_letter_code
_entity_poly.pdbx_strand_id
1 'polypeptide(L)' 'MVAAVHSPVPRDPRSPGIDPAQLTARVRAILAADASTPAKEAALLERAHEVLSEALKSD' A
#
# COMPACT_ATOMS: atom_id res chain seq x y z
N MET A 1 35.70 16.77 -10.22
CA MET A 1 34.26 16.99 -9.97
C MET A 1 33.52 16.60 -11.23
N VAL A 2 32.78 15.49 -11.23
CA VAL A 2 31.89 15.12 -12.34
C VAL A 2 30.52 14.87 -11.73
N ALA A 3 29.56 15.75 -12.04
CA ALA A 3 28.18 15.63 -11.61
C ALA A 3 27.51 14.50 -12.41
N ALA A 4 27.05 13.46 -11.72
CA ALA A 4 26.27 12.39 -12.33
C ALA A 4 24.88 12.92 -12.68
N VAL A 5 24.64 13.19 -13.97
CA VAL A 5 23.30 13.51 -14.50
C VAL A 5 22.45 12.25 -14.36
N HIS A 6 21.53 12.23 -13.39
CA HIS A 6 20.58 11.14 -13.22
C HIS A 6 19.50 11.30 -14.29
N SER A 7 19.66 10.65 -15.44
CA SER A 7 18.57 10.52 -16.40
C SER A 7 17.38 9.84 -15.72
N PRO A 8 16.15 10.36 -15.86
CA PRO A 8 14.98 9.75 -15.24
C PRO A 8 14.79 8.33 -15.79
N VAL A 9 14.72 7.37 -14.88
CA VAL A 9 14.49 5.96 -15.23
C VAL A 9 13.12 5.85 -15.89
N PRO A 10 13.01 5.28 -17.10
CA PRO A 10 11.71 5.02 -17.72
C PRO A 10 10.85 4.17 -16.78
N ARG A 11 9.71 4.71 -16.35
CA ARG A 11 8.75 3.98 -15.52
C ARG A 11 8.08 2.91 -16.38
N ASP A 12 8.16 1.65 -15.96
CA ASP A 12 7.39 0.57 -16.59
C ASP A 12 5.90 0.81 -16.30
N PRO A 13 5.04 1.01 -17.31
CA PRO A 13 3.62 1.23 -17.11
C PRO A 13 2.89 0.00 -16.55
N ARG A 14 3.52 -1.18 -16.54
CA ARG A 14 3.00 -2.39 -15.88
C ARG A 14 3.44 -2.51 -14.42
N SER A 15 4.35 -1.66 -13.96
CA SER A 15 4.70 -1.61 -12.55
C SER A 15 3.59 -0.86 -11.81
N PRO A 16 2.97 -1.47 -10.78
CA PRO A 16 1.98 -0.77 -9.98
C PRO A 16 2.56 0.55 -9.48
N GLY A 17 1.79 1.63 -9.61
CA GLY A 17 2.19 2.97 -9.14
C GLY A 17 2.42 3.05 -7.62
N ILE A 18 2.02 2.00 -6.90
CA ILE A 18 2.18 1.82 -5.46
C ILE A 18 3.24 0.75 -5.19
N ASP A 19 4.15 1.07 -4.26
CA ASP A 19 5.13 0.12 -3.74
C ASP A 19 4.43 -1.00 -2.92
N PRO A 20 4.55 -2.28 -3.34
CA PRO A 20 3.95 -3.41 -2.63
C PRO A 20 4.42 -3.54 -1.17
N ALA A 21 5.66 -3.16 -0.86
CA ALA A 21 6.21 -3.23 0.49
C ALA A 21 5.52 -2.22 1.42
N GLN A 22 5.28 -1.00 0.93
CA GLN A 22 4.53 0.02 1.67
C GLN A 22 3.06 -0.35 1.85
N LEU A 23 2.42 -0.91 0.80
CA LEU A 23 1.04 -1.39 0.89
C LEU A 23 0.92 -2.49 1.96
N THR A 24 1.84 -3.46 1.95
CA THR A 24 1.89 -4.53 2.94
C THR A 24 2.06 -4.00 4.36
N ALA A 25 2.94 -3.02 4.55
CA ALA A 25 3.15 -2.40 5.86
C ALA A 25 1.88 -1.69 6.38
N ARG A 26 1.18 -0.95 5.51
CA ARG A 26 -0.10 -0.30 5.84
C ARG A 26 -1.17 -1.30 6.25
N VAL A 27 -1.38 -2.36 5.48
CA VAL A 27 -2.37 -3.40 5.78
C VAL A 27 -2.03 -4.09 7.11
N ARG A 28 -0.76 -4.44 7.32
CA ARG A 28 -0.32 -5.07 8.57
C ARG A 28 -0.56 -4.17 9.78
N ALA A 29 -0.36 -2.86 9.65
CA ALA A 29 -0.62 -1.91 10.74
C ALA A 29 -2.12 -1.88 11.13
N ILE A 30 -3.02 -1.98 10.14
CA ILE A 30 -4.47 -2.05 10.39
C ILE A 30 -4.82 -3.35 11.11
N LEU A 31 -4.31 -4.48 10.63
CA LEU A 31 -4.60 -5.79 11.20
C LEU A 31 -3.95 -6.04 12.56
N ALA A 32 -2.92 -5.28 12.92
CA ALA A 32 -2.28 -5.33 14.23
C ALA A 32 -3.03 -4.51 15.32
N ALA A 33 -4.06 -3.75 14.94
CA ALA A 33 -4.86 -3.01 15.91
C ALA A 33 -5.71 -3.95 16.78
N ASP A 34 -6.02 -3.51 18.00
CA ASP A 34 -6.77 -4.31 18.96
C ASP A 34 -8.21 -4.57 18.49
N ALA A 35 -8.55 -5.85 18.36
CA ALA A 35 -9.88 -6.33 17.96
C ALA A 35 -10.54 -7.11 19.11
N SER A 36 -10.84 -6.40 20.20
CA SER A 36 -11.44 -7.03 21.39
C SER A 36 -12.88 -7.55 21.19
N THR A 37 -13.50 -7.30 20.03
CA THR A 37 -14.85 -7.77 19.70
C THR A 37 -14.95 -8.11 18.21
N PRO A 38 -15.85 -9.02 17.81
CA PRO A 38 -16.09 -9.33 16.39
C PRO A 38 -16.47 -8.10 15.55
N ALA A 39 -17.22 -7.14 16.14
CA ALA A 39 -17.58 -5.91 15.45
C ALA A 39 -16.34 -5.02 15.15
N LYS A 40 -15.38 -4.96 16.07
CA LYS A 40 -14.11 -4.25 15.84
C LYS A 40 -13.26 -4.98 14.80
N GLU A 41 -13.19 -6.29 14.86
CA GLU A 41 -12.47 -7.11 13.88
C GLU A 41 -13.01 -6.88 12.46
N ALA A 42 -14.34 -6.91 12.29
CA ALA A 42 -14.99 -6.63 11.01
C ALA A 42 -14.61 -5.24 10.46
N ALA A 43 -14.62 -4.21 11.31
CA ALA A 43 -14.23 -2.86 10.92
C ALA A 43 -12.76 -2.75 10.48
N LEU A 44 -11.84 -3.49 11.13
CA LEU A 44 -10.43 -3.52 10.72
C LEU A 44 -10.25 -4.23 9.38
N LEU A 45 -10.97 -5.33 9.15
CA LEU A 45 -10.94 -6.06 7.88
C LEU A 45 -11.51 -5.24 6.73
N GLU A 46 -12.62 -4.53 6.96
CA GLU A 46 -13.23 -3.64 5.98
C GLU A 46 -12.26 -2.51 5.60
N ARG A 47 -11.60 -1.90 6.60
CA ARG A 47 -10.59 -0.87 6.36
C ARG A 47 -9.35 -1.38 5.62
N ALA A 48 -8.90 -2.60 5.92
CA ALA A 48 -7.81 -3.24 5.18
C ALA A 48 -8.21 -3.50 3.72
N HIS A 49 -9.45 -3.94 3.50
CA HIS A 49 -10.01 -4.16 2.16
C HIS A 49 -10.12 -2.86 1.35
N GLU A 50 -10.52 -1.74 1.97
CA GLU A 50 -10.56 -0.43 1.32
C GLU A 50 -9.18 0.00 0.82
N VAL A 51 -8.14 -0.13 1.65
CA VAL A 51 -6.76 0.23 1.28
C VAL A 51 -6.26 -0.61 0.09
N LEU A 52 -6.56 -1.91 0.09
CA LEU A 52 -6.21 -2.79 -1.04
C LEU A 52 -7.00 -2.41 -2.30
N SER A 53 -8.29 -2.09 -2.14
CA SER A 53 -9.16 -1.71 -3.26
C SER A 53 -8.74 -0.39 -3.90
N GLU A 54 -8.34 0.60 -3.10
CA GLU A 54 -7.78 1.87 -3.58
C GLU A 54 -6.50 1.64 -4.39
N ALA A 55 -5.62 0.76 -3.89
CA ALA A 55 -4.38 0.44 -4.58
C ALA A 55 -4.59 -0.25 -5.93
N LEU A 56 -5.67 -1.01 -6.09
CA LEU A 56 -6.04 -1.68 -7.33
C LEU A 56 -6.82 -0.80 -8.30
N LYS A 57 -7.51 0.24 -7.82
CA LYS A 57 -8.29 1.19 -8.64
C LYS A 57 -7.48 2.36 -9.18
N SER A 58 -6.30 2.60 -8.62
CA SER A 58 -5.43 3.73 -9.01
C SER A 58 -4.51 3.39 -10.21
N ASP A 59 -4.96 2.47 -11.07
CA ASP A 59 -4.29 2.03 -12.30
C ASP A 59 -4.92 2.74 -13.52
#